data_AF-A0A7S2H101-F1
#
_entry.id   AF-A0A7S2H101-F1
#
_cell.length_a   1.000
_cell.length_b   1.000
_cell.length_c   1.000
_cell.angle_alpha   90.00
_cell.angle_beta   90.00
_cell.angle_gamma   90.00
#
_symmetry.space_group_name_H-M   'P 1'
#
loop_
_entity.id
_entity.type
_entity.pdbx_description
1 polymer ?
#
loop_
_entity_poly.entity_id
_entity_poly.type
_entity_poly.pdbx_seq_one_letter_code
_entity_poly.pdbx_strand_id
1 'polypeptide(L)'
;GASVKWDPLVTNFFNFWDPTTLDEEFIGVNDDEVTVKAEEWIRNDSYDFVFVDLDECDGAGHSSGFDGYANVYSAAVEKMDERVGRLLAAVMESSELGYEWLIVLTTDHGGEGISHGPQNAYNRRIPLIVAGNSPRIDIGMAPADDPGSHLDVTPTIMHFLSP
;
A
#
# COMPACT_ATOMS: atom_id res chain seq x y z
N GLY A 1 -6.12 9.10 -7.62
CA GLY A 1 -6.72 9.42 -6.31
C GLY A 1 -5.96 8.77 -5.17
N ALA A 2 -6.04 9.33 -3.95
CA ALA A 2 -5.46 8.74 -2.74
C ALA A 2 -6.53 8.47 -1.67
N SER A 3 -6.66 7.21 -1.26
CA SER A 3 -7.57 6.75 -0.21
C SER A 3 -6.73 6.36 0.99
N VAL A 4 -6.83 7.10 2.09
CA VAL A 4 -5.89 6.98 3.22
C VAL A 4 -6.61 6.86 4.56
N LYS A 5 -6.02 6.12 5.49
CA LYS A 5 -6.46 6.10 6.88
C LYS A 5 -5.69 7.15 7.67
N TRP A 6 -4.38 7.24 7.49
CA TRP A 6 -3.55 8.19 8.24
C TRP A 6 -3.69 9.61 7.67
N ASP A 7 -4.62 10.39 8.21
CA ASP A 7 -4.95 11.75 7.77
C ASP A 7 -3.76 12.73 7.63
N PRO A 8 -2.68 12.63 8.43
CA PRO A 8 -1.50 13.46 8.24
C PRO A 8 -0.83 13.27 6.88
N LEU A 9 -0.96 12.09 6.25
CA LEU A 9 -0.40 11.83 4.93
C LEU A 9 -0.95 12.81 3.88
N VAL A 10 -2.25 13.07 3.93
CA VAL A 10 -2.91 14.03 3.04
C VAL A 10 -2.67 15.46 3.53
N THR A 11 -2.94 15.73 4.80
CA THR A 11 -2.99 17.12 5.30
C THR A 11 -1.62 17.76 5.48
N ASN A 12 -0.60 17.00 5.87
CA ASN A 12 0.73 17.51 6.21
C ASN A 12 1.80 17.19 5.15
N PHE A 13 1.52 16.26 4.22
CA PHE A 13 2.44 15.96 3.12
C PHE A 13 1.83 16.39 1.79
N PHE A 14 0.85 15.69 1.26
CA PHE A 14 0.34 15.98 -0.09
C PHE A 14 -0.12 17.43 -0.24
N ASN A 15 -1.08 17.86 0.58
CA ASN A 15 -1.67 19.19 0.47
C ASN A 15 -0.79 20.31 1.02
N PHE A 16 0.15 19.96 1.91
CA PHE A 16 1.12 20.93 2.42
C PHE A 16 2.11 21.35 1.33
N TRP A 17 2.59 20.41 0.52
CA TRP A 17 3.53 20.69 -0.56
C TRP A 17 2.84 21.30 -1.78
N ASP A 18 1.75 20.69 -2.23
CA ASP A 18 0.94 21.20 -3.34
C ASP A 18 -0.50 20.66 -3.23
N PRO A 19 -1.50 21.51 -2.94
CA PRO A 19 -2.90 21.09 -2.81
C PRO A 19 -3.55 20.65 -4.13
N THR A 20 -2.81 20.69 -5.24
CA THR A 20 -3.25 20.17 -6.55
C THR A 20 -2.62 18.84 -6.92
N THR A 21 -1.83 18.24 -6.03
CA THR A 21 -1.16 16.95 -6.25
C THR A 21 -2.15 15.80 -6.50
N LEU A 22 -3.29 15.81 -5.81
CA LEU A 22 -4.29 14.75 -5.88
C LEU A 22 -5.50 15.19 -6.69
N ASP A 23 -5.91 14.36 -7.66
CA ASP A 23 -7.19 14.56 -8.37
C ASP A 23 -8.40 14.37 -7.44
N GLU A 24 -8.29 13.41 -6.51
CA GLU A 24 -9.27 13.15 -5.44
C GLU A 24 -8.55 12.57 -4.23
N GLU A 25 -9.01 12.97 -3.05
CA GLU A 25 -8.59 12.44 -1.75
C GLU A 25 -9.80 11.88 -0.99
N PHE A 26 -9.58 10.77 -0.28
CA PHE A 26 -10.52 10.21 0.66
C PHE A 26 -9.80 9.86 1.96
N ILE A 27 -10.24 10.44 3.07
CA ILE A 27 -9.72 10.15 4.41
C ILE A 27 -10.78 9.31 5.12
N GLY A 28 -10.54 8.00 5.24
CA GLY A 28 -11.46 7.07 5.87
C GLY A 28 -11.33 7.07 7.39
N VAL A 29 -12.41 6.75 8.10
CA VAL A 29 -12.38 6.61 9.56
C VAL A 29 -11.66 5.32 9.99
N ASN A 30 -11.66 4.32 9.12
CA ASN A 30 -11.03 3.02 9.32
C ASN A 30 -10.57 2.43 7.98
N ASP A 31 -9.78 1.37 8.05
CA ASP A 31 -9.20 0.71 6.87
C ASP A 31 -10.28 0.08 5.95
N ASP A 32 -11.46 -0.26 6.47
CA ASP A 32 -12.56 -0.82 5.65
C ASP A 32 -13.14 0.24 4.71
N GLU A 33 -13.41 1.44 5.21
CA GLU A 33 -13.87 2.57 4.39
C GLU A 33 -12.86 2.94 3.31
N VAL A 34 -11.56 2.98 3.68
CA VAL A 34 -10.46 3.24 2.73
C VAL A 34 -10.43 2.19 1.62
N THR A 35 -10.59 0.92 2.00
CA THR A 35 -10.64 -0.22 1.07
C THR A 35 -11.82 -0.11 0.12
N VAL A 36 -13.03 0.16 0.65
CA VAL A 36 -14.26 0.33 -0.16
C VAL A 36 -14.11 1.44 -1.19
N LYS A 37 -13.51 2.58 -0.80
CA LYS A 37 -13.32 3.69 -1.72
C LYS A 37 -12.30 3.39 -2.82
N ALA A 38 -11.20 2.72 -2.47
CA ALA A 38 -10.22 2.29 -3.46
C ALA A 38 -10.81 1.25 -4.44
N GLU A 39 -11.60 0.31 -3.92
CA GLU A 39 -12.38 -0.64 -4.73
C GLU A 39 -13.31 0.06 -5.73
N GLU A 40 -14.02 1.11 -5.29
CA GLU A 40 -14.87 1.92 -6.16
C GLU A 40 -14.07 2.55 -7.31
N TRP A 41 -12.94 3.19 -7.00
CA TRP A 41 -12.10 3.83 -8.00
C TRP A 41 -11.49 2.84 -9.00
N ILE A 42 -11.05 1.67 -8.54
CA ILE A 42 -10.49 0.60 -9.39
C ILE A 42 -11.56 0.06 -10.35
N ARG A 43 -12.76 -0.26 -9.84
CA ARG A 43 -13.85 -0.84 -10.65
C ARG A 43 -14.42 0.13 -11.68
N ASN A 44 -14.41 1.43 -11.33
CA ASN A 44 -14.94 2.47 -12.21
C ASN A 44 -13.89 3.06 -13.16
N ASP A 45 -12.64 2.57 -13.14
CA ASP A 45 -11.54 3.14 -13.94
C ASP A 45 -11.41 4.66 -13.75
N SER A 46 -11.45 5.11 -12.49
CA SER A 46 -11.52 6.55 -12.21
C SER A 46 -10.18 7.27 -12.34
N TYR A 47 -9.05 6.56 -12.20
CA TYR A 47 -7.71 7.15 -12.23
C TYR A 47 -6.68 6.15 -12.78
N ASP A 48 -5.64 6.67 -13.43
CA ASP A 48 -4.46 5.89 -13.84
C ASP A 48 -3.59 5.44 -12.65
N PHE A 49 -3.74 6.11 -11.50
CA PHE A 49 -3.01 5.81 -10.27
C PHE A 49 -3.93 5.89 -9.04
N VAL A 50 -3.98 4.78 -8.30
CA VAL A 50 -4.73 4.65 -7.04
C VAL A 50 -3.74 4.37 -5.91
N PHE A 51 -3.62 5.31 -5.00
CA PHE A 51 -2.82 5.16 -3.77
C PHE A 51 -3.73 4.76 -2.61
N VAL A 52 -3.35 3.73 -1.86
CA VAL A 52 -4.12 3.21 -0.72
C VAL A 52 -3.21 3.12 0.50
N ASP A 53 -3.62 3.73 1.61
CA ASP A 53 -2.92 3.68 2.91
C ASP A 53 -3.84 3.08 3.98
N LEU A 54 -3.36 2.04 4.65
CA LEU A 54 -4.09 1.28 5.66
C LEU A 54 -3.24 1.20 6.93
N ASP A 55 -3.79 1.63 8.07
CA ASP A 55 -3.02 2.03 9.26
C ASP A 55 -3.34 1.19 10.51
N GLU A 56 -4.38 0.34 10.49
CA GLU A 56 -4.78 -0.41 11.69
C GLU A 56 -3.70 -1.38 12.19
N CYS A 57 -2.81 -1.86 11.32
CA CYS A 57 -1.65 -2.66 11.71
C CYS A 57 -0.66 -1.88 12.56
N ASP A 58 -0.39 -0.61 12.24
CA ASP A 58 0.49 0.25 13.05
C ASP A 58 -0.14 0.51 14.43
N GLY A 59 -1.42 0.89 14.45
CA GLY A 59 -2.17 1.06 15.69
C GLY A 59 -2.17 -0.20 16.59
N ALA A 60 -2.32 -1.38 15.99
CA ALA A 60 -2.23 -2.65 16.71
C ALA A 60 -0.82 -2.90 17.26
N GLY A 61 0.22 -2.59 16.48
CA GLY A 61 1.62 -2.70 16.87
C GLY A 61 1.96 -1.78 18.06
N HIS A 62 1.52 -0.53 18.03
CA HIS A 62 1.64 0.38 19.16
C HIS A 62 0.88 -0.08 20.41
N SER A 63 -0.29 -0.72 20.23
CA SER A 63 -1.12 -1.15 21.37
C SER A 63 -0.59 -2.39 22.09
N SER A 64 0.02 -3.31 21.36
CA SER A 64 0.26 -4.69 21.84
C SER A 64 1.60 -5.29 21.48
N GLY A 65 2.33 -4.65 20.57
CA GLY A 65 3.63 -5.06 20.09
C GLY A 65 3.62 -5.43 18.60
N PHE A 66 4.64 -5.00 17.86
CA PHE A 66 4.93 -5.43 16.49
C PHE A 66 5.52 -6.85 16.50
N ASP A 67 4.70 -7.84 16.87
CA ASP A 67 5.10 -9.24 17.03
C ASP A 67 3.99 -10.16 16.49
N GLY A 68 4.35 -11.08 15.59
CA GLY A 68 3.43 -12.07 15.02
C GLY A 68 2.85 -13.05 16.02
N TYR A 69 3.40 -13.14 17.24
CA TYR A 69 2.84 -13.92 18.35
C TYR A 69 1.87 -13.10 19.24
N ALA A 70 1.78 -11.78 19.05
CA ALA A 70 0.81 -10.95 19.74
C ALA A 70 -0.55 -11.01 19.02
N ASN A 71 -1.54 -11.64 19.65
CA ASN A 71 -2.87 -11.89 19.04
C ASN A 71 -3.54 -10.63 18.44
N VAL A 72 -3.33 -9.46 19.04
CA VAL A 72 -3.93 -8.21 18.54
C VAL A 72 -3.24 -7.76 17.24
N TYR A 73 -1.91 -7.82 17.19
CA TYR A 73 -1.16 -7.50 15.98
C TYR A 73 -1.37 -8.53 14.87
N SER A 74 -1.30 -9.82 15.18
CA SER A 74 -1.53 -10.88 14.20
C SER A 74 -2.93 -10.81 13.59
N ALA A 75 -3.96 -10.54 14.39
CA ALA A 75 -5.32 -10.37 13.88
C ALA A 75 -5.49 -9.10 13.03
N ALA A 76 -4.73 -8.04 13.30
CA ALA A 76 -4.72 -6.85 12.44
C ALA A 76 -4.07 -7.15 11.08
N VAL A 77 -2.98 -7.93 11.07
CA VAL A 77 -2.32 -8.40 9.84
C VAL A 77 -3.25 -9.30 9.02
N GLU A 78 -4.00 -10.21 9.65
CA GLU A 78 -5.00 -11.04 8.96
C GLU A 78 -6.11 -10.20 8.30
N LYS A 79 -6.62 -9.17 9.00
CA LYS A 79 -7.59 -8.24 8.40
C LYS A 79 -7.00 -7.41 7.27
N MET A 80 -5.72 -7.05 7.37
CA MET A 80 -5.02 -6.38 6.28
C MET A 80 -4.95 -7.27 5.04
N ASP A 81 -4.62 -8.56 5.21
CA ASP A 81 -4.60 -9.55 4.13
C ASP A 81 -5.98 -9.70 3.47
N GLU A 82 -7.07 -9.74 4.25
CA GLU A 82 -8.44 -9.77 3.71
C GLU A 82 -8.75 -8.54 2.83
N ARG A 83 -8.31 -7.35 3.25
CA ARG A 83 -8.50 -6.09 2.50
C ARG A 83 -7.68 -6.06 1.21
N VAL A 84 -6.43 -6.51 1.27
CA VAL A 84 -5.59 -6.70 0.08
C VAL A 84 -6.28 -7.67 -0.89
N GLY A 85 -6.83 -8.77 -0.40
CA GLY A 85 -7.61 -9.71 -1.22
C GLY A 85 -8.80 -9.07 -1.94
N ARG A 86 -9.52 -8.16 -1.29
CA ARG A 86 -10.62 -7.41 -1.90
C ARG A 86 -10.14 -6.45 -3.00
N LEU A 87 -9.06 -5.72 -2.76
CA LEU A 87 -8.46 -4.84 -3.77
C LEU A 87 -7.97 -5.63 -4.98
N LEU A 88 -7.34 -6.79 -4.75
CA LEU A 88 -6.93 -7.70 -5.82
C LEU A 88 -8.12 -8.22 -6.62
N ALA A 89 -9.24 -8.55 -5.97
CA ALA A 89 -10.46 -8.95 -6.67
C ALA A 89 -10.99 -7.81 -7.57
N ALA A 90 -11.01 -6.57 -7.08
CA ALA A 90 -11.39 -5.41 -7.89
C ALA A 90 -10.44 -5.21 -9.10
N VAL A 91 -9.13 -5.37 -8.90
CA VAL A 91 -8.13 -5.32 -9.99
C VAL A 91 -8.36 -6.43 -11.01
N MET A 92 -8.64 -7.66 -10.55
CA MET A 92 -8.94 -8.79 -11.43
C MET A 92 -10.19 -8.53 -12.27
N GLU A 93 -11.28 -8.04 -11.67
CA GLU A 93 -12.49 -7.64 -12.38
C GLU A 93 -12.20 -6.55 -13.44
N SER A 94 -11.42 -5.53 -13.09
CA SER A 94 -10.99 -4.49 -14.03
C SER A 94 -10.13 -5.08 -15.17
N SER A 95 -9.25 -6.02 -14.87
CA SER A 95 -8.40 -6.66 -15.88
C SER A 95 -9.18 -7.46 -16.92
N GLU A 96 -10.36 -8.01 -16.57
CA GLU A 96 -11.26 -8.69 -17.52
C GLU A 96 -11.82 -7.72 -18.58
N LEU A 97 -11.84 -6.42 -18.28
CA LEU A 97 -12.23 -5.36 -19.22
C LEU A 97 -11.07 -4.91 -20.13
N GLY A 98 -9.87 -5.48 -19.94
CA GLY A 98 -8.68 -5.22 -20.77
C GLY A 98 -7.70 -4.21 -20.19
N TYR A 99 -7.90 -3.76 -18.95
CA TYR A 99 -6.97 -2.85 -18.27
C TYR A 99 -5.71 -3.57 -17.81
N GLU A 100 -4.57 -2.89 -17.97
CA GLU A 100 -3.30 -3.33 -17.42
C GLU A 100 -3.07 -2.67 -16.06
N TRP A 101 -2.72 -3.48 -15.07
CA TRP A 101 -2.44 -3.05 -13.71
C TRP A 101 -1.03 -3.43 -13.30
N LEU A 102 -0.37 -2.48 -12.61
CA LEU A 102 0.77 -2.72 -11.75
C LEU A 102 0.30 -2.57 -10.31
N ILE A 103 0.53 -3.60 -9.51
CA ILE A 103 0.31 -3.60 -8.07
C ILE A 103 1.69 -3.52 -7.40
N VAL A 104 1.89 -2.49 -6.59
CA VAL A 104 3.04 -2.38 -5.69
C VAL A 104 2.53 -2.37 -4.26
N LEU A 105 2.91 -3.38 -3.48
CA LEU A 105 2.54 -3.53 -2.08
C LEU A 105 3.80 -3.47 -1.23
N THR A 106 3.81 -2.57 -0.26
CA THR A 106 4.88 -2.41 0.72
C THR A 106 4.32 -1.85 2.01
N THR A 107 5.07 -1.94 3.11
CA THR A 107 4.86 -1.08 4.29
C THR A 107 5.86 0.08 4.26
N ASP A 108 5.58 1.15 4.99
CA ASP A 108 6.49 2.28 5.18
C ASP A 108 7.54 2.00 6.28
N HIS A 109 7.22 1.11 7.22
CA HIS A 109 8.17 0.57 8.19
C HIS A 109 7.78 -0.81 8.73
N GLY A 110 8.67 -1.38 9.54
CA GLY A 110 8.35 -2.43 10.51
C GLY A 110 8.34 -1.87 11.94
N GLY A 111 8.50 -2.69 12.97
CA GLY A 111 8.53 -2.20 14.35
C GLY A 111 9.14 -3.21 15.33
N GLU A 112 9.44 -2.75 16.53
CA GLU A 112 10.02 -3.57 17.61
C GLU A 112 9.45 -3.16 18.96
N GLY A 113 8.98 -4.14 19.75
CA GLY A 113 8.18 -3.83 20.93
C GLY A 113 6.94 -3.05 20.49
N ILE A 114 6.64 -1.92 21.14
CA ILE A 114 5.46 -1.07 20.86
C ILE A 114 5.81 0.22 20.09
N SER A 115 6.96 0.25 19.42
CA SER A 115 7.44 1.46 18.74
C SER A 115 8.19 1.11 17.46
N HIS A 116 8.44 2.14 16.66
CA HIS A 116 9.22 2.04 15.43
C HIS A 116 10.13 3.27 15.24
N GLY A 117 11.06 3.20 14.28
CA GLY A 117 11.98 4.30 13.92
C GLY A 117 13.49 3.99 13.99
N PRO A 118 13.99 3.10 14.86
CA PRO A 118 15.40 2.74 14.87
C PRO A 118 15.93 2.22 13.53
N GLN A 119 17.23 2.41 13.31
CA GLN A 119 17.93 2.01 12.09
C GLN A 119 18.34 0.51 12.15
N ASN A 120 17.39 -0.39 12.42
CA ASN A 120 17.62 -1.83 12.59
C ASN A 120 16.74 -2.69 11.66
N ALA A 121 16.97 -4.01 11.65
CA ALA A 121 16.27 -4.92 10.75
C ALA A 121 14.77 -5.02 11.05
N TYR A 122 14.34 -4.97 12.32
CA TYR A 122 12.92 -5.03 12.69
C TYR A 122 12.12 -3.86 12.13
N ASN A 123 12.74 -2.69 12.09
CA ASN A 123 12.10 -1.44 11.66
C ASN A 123 12.15 -1.20 10.15
N ARG A 124 13.05 -1.89 9.44
CA ARG A 124 13.40 -1.55 8.05
C ARG A 124 13.23 -2.68 7.06
N ARG A 125 13.17 -3.92 7.54
CA ARG A 125 12.89 -5.07 6.69
C ARG A 125 11.38 -5.15 6.49
N ILE A 126 10.96 -4.69 5.33
CA ILE A 126 9.56 -4.58 4.92
C ILE A 126 9.31 -5.51 3.72
N PRO A 127 8.06 -5.94 3.47
CA PRO A 127 7.71 -6.57 2.21
C PRO A 127 7.80 -5.51 1.09
N LEU A 128 8.35 -5.89 -0.06
CA LEU A 128 8.18 -5.16 -1.32
C LEU A 128 7.71 -6.19 -2.36
N ILE A 129 6.45 -6.12 -2.73
CA ILE A 129 5.82 -7.04 -3.68
C ILE A 129 5.39 -6.23 -4.88
N VAL A 130 5.80 -6.70 -6.07
CA VAL A 130 5.41 -6.13 -7.35
C VAL A 130 4.72 -7.22 -8.16
N ALA A 131 3.51 -6.93 -8.65
CA ALA A 131 2.73 -7.84 -9.47
C ALA A 131 2.02 -7.06 -10.58
N GLY A 132 1.63 -7.74 -11.66
CA GLY A 132 0.81 -7.13 -12.69
C GLY A 132 0.46 -8.08 -13.81
N ASN A 133 -0.47 -7.69 -14.66
CA ASN A 133 -0.94 -8.46 -15.82
C ASN A 133 -0.38 -7.95 -17.16
N SER A 134 0.41 -6.88 -17.15
CA SER A 134 1.04 -6.34 -18.36
C SER A 134 2.18 -7.25 -18.85
N PRO A 135 2.30 -7.50 -20.16
CA PRO A 135 3.42 -8.24 -20.73
C PRO A 135 4.77 -7.51 -20.60
N ARG A 136 4.76 -6.25 -20.15
CA ARG A 136 5.97 -5.45 -19.86
C ARG A 136 6.59 -5.81 -18.50
N ILE A 137 5.92 -6.61 -17.70
CA ILE A 137 6.38 -6.99 -16.36
C ILE A 137 6.98 -8.39 -16.43
N ASP A 138 8.29 -8.50 -16.23
CA ASP A 138 8.98 -9.77 -16.14
C ASP A 138 8.68 -10.47 -14.80
N ILE A 139 8.38 -11.76 -14.86
CA ILE A 139 8.21 -12.59 -13.67
C ILE A 139 9.59 -12.93 -13.10
N GLY A 140 9.84 -12.54 -11.85
CA GLY A 140 11.11 -12.81 -11.18
C GLY A 140 11.07 -12.51 -9.69
N MET A 141 12.25 -12.54 -9.06
CA MET A 141 12.46 -12.14 -7.67
C MET A 141 13.60 -11.13 -7.62
N ALA A 142 13.50 -10.17 -6.70
CA ALA A 142 14.62 -9.30 -6.39
C ALA A 142 15.84 -10.14 -5.93
N PRO A 143 17.07 -9.76 -6.33
CA PRO A 143 18.28 -10.41 -5.85
C PRO A 143 18.37 -10.41 -4.32
N ALA A 144 18.91 -11.48 -3.73
CA ALA A 144 19.02 -11.57 -2.27
C ALA A 144 20.01 -10.53 -1.68
N ASP A 145 20.97 -10.09 -2.47
CA ASP A 145 21.97 -9.07 -2.14
C ASP A 145 21.50 -7.63 -2.42
N ASP A 146 20.44 -7.47 -3.21
CA ASP A 146 19.75 -6.20 -3.46
C ASP A 146 18.23 -6.41 -3.53
N PRO A 147 17.58 -6.59 -2.37
CA PRO A 147 16.15 -6.92 -2.30
C PRO A 147 15.23 -5.72 -2.61
N GLY A 148 15.79 -4.56 -2.97
CA GLY A 148 15.08 -3.30 -3.18
C GLY A 148 14.82 -2.50 -1.90
N SER A 149 14.27 -1.31 -2.10
CA SER A 149 14.00 -0.29 -1.08
C SER A 149 12.83 0.61 -1.50
N HIS A 150 12.39 1.51 -0.61
CA HIS A 150 11.39 2.53 -0.99
C HIS A 150 11.83 3.41 -2.16
N LEU A 151 13.13 3.58 -2.39
CA LEU A 151 13.64 4.38 -3.50
C LEU A 151 13.33 3.76 -4.85
N ASP A 152 13.01 2.47 -4.89
CA ASP A 152 12.71 1.73 -6.10
C ASP A 152 11.23 1.79 -6.48
N VAL A 153 10.35 2.18 -5.54
CA VAL A 153 8.88 2.24 -5.76
C VAL A 153 8.53 3.27 -6.84
N THR A 154 8.98 4.51 -6.68
CA THR A 154 8.69 5.58 -7.65
C THR A 154 9.21 5.28 -9.06
N PRO A 155 10.50 4.94 -9.30
CA PRO A 155 10.97 4.62 -10.64
C PRO A 155 10.26 3.39 -11.24
N THR A 156 9.87 2.41 -10.42
CA THR A 156 9.08 1.25 -10.89
C THR A 156 7.70 1.68 -11.42
N ILE A 157 6.97 2.49 -10.65
CA ILE A 157 5.65 3.02 -11.07
C ILE A 157 5.79 3.88 -12.34
N MET A 158 6.76 4.79 -12.36
CA MET A 158 6.97 5.69 -13.50
C MET A 158 7.37 4.94 -14.77
N HIS A 159 8.13 3.84 -14.64
CA HIS A 159 8.46 2.98 -15.78
C HIS A 159 7.20 2.34 -16.37
N PHE A 160 6.27 1.87 -15.54
CA PHE A 160 5.02 1.26 -16.00
C PHE A 160 4.05 2.26 -16.64
N LEU A 161 3.95 3.47 -16.09
CA LEU A 161 3.10 4.55 -16.62
C LEU A 161 3.68 5.24 -17.86
N SER A 162 4.93 4.95 -18.21
CA SER A 162 5.55 5.49 -19.41
C SER A 162 4.99 4.83 -20.68
N PRO A 163 4.80 5.58 -21.78
CA PRO A 163 4.31 5.07 -23.05
C PRO A 163 5.27 4.11 -23.75
#